data_AF-A0A2H9TCU2-F1
#
_entry.id   AF-A0A2H9TCU2-F1
#
_cell.length_a   1.000
_cell.length_b   1.000
_cell.length_c   1.000
_cell.angle_alpha   90.00
_cell.angle_beta   90.00
_cell.angle_gamma   90.00
#
_symmetry.space_group_name_H-M   'P 1'
#
loop_
_entity.id
_entity.type
_entity.pdbx_description
1 polymer ?
#
loop_
_entity_poly.entity_id
_entity_poly.type
_entity_poly.pdbx_seq_one_letter_code
_entity_poly.pdbx_strand_id
1 'polypeptide(L)'
;MNHYPKICKKVGSRVDDNNWVNFLALLSRVSDPSALDEILAILMTLEEKRAIGDRLGIIQALLAGRETHRQIAARLNVSIAKVTRGANFLKMVPHLNVSLFKETKQGKAV
;
A
#
# COMPACT_ATOMS: atom_id res chain seq x y z
N MET A 1 -23.43 13.18 2.90
CA MET A 1 -22.24 13.88 2.37
C MET A 1 -21.02 13.18 2.97
N ASN A 2 -20.37 12.29 2.21
CA ASN A 2 -19.29 11.46 2.72
C ASN A 2 -18.06 12.31 3.02
N HIS A 3 -17.77 12.51 4.30
CA HIS A 3 -16.63 13.27 4.78
C HIS A 3 -15.40 12.35 4.78
N TYR A 4 -14.74 12.24 3.62
CA TYR A 4 -13.46 11.56 3.55
C TYR A 4 -12.40 12.39 4.30
N PRO A 5 -11.59 11.77 5.18
CA PRO A 5 -10.52 12.48 5.86
C PRO A 5 -9.51 12.98 4.82
N LYS A 6 -9.16 14.27 4.93
CA LYS A 6 -8.23 14.97 4.02
C LYS A 6 -6.81 14.42 4.20
N ILE A 7 -6.50 13.31 3.54
CA ILE A 7 -5.12 12.84 3.39
C ILE A 7 -4.46 13.72 2.31
N CYS A 8 -3.30 14.29 2.63
CA CYS A 8 -2.40 15.05 1.74
C CYS A 8 -2.78 16.50 1.38
N LYS A 9 -2.23 17.46 2.14
CA LYS A 9 -1.80 18.78 1.63
C LYS A 9 -0.27 18.90 1.74
N LYS A 10 0.50 18.13 0.96
CA LYS A 10 1.92 18.39 0.61
C LYS A 10 2.55 17.23 -0.20
N VAL A 11 1.94 16.89 -1.33
CA VAL A 11 2.67 16.29 -2.46
C VAL A 11 2.13 16.97 -3.69
N GLY A 12 2.99 17.65 -4.44
CA GLY A 12 2.59 18.43 -5.61
C GLY A 12 2.02 17.52 -6.70
N SER A 13 0.71 17.56 -6.89
CA SER A 13 0.05 17.67 -8.19
C SER A 13 -1.44 17.84 -7.91
N ARG A 14 -2.04 18.84 -8.53
CA ARG A 14 -3.49 18.97 -8.62
C ARG A 14 -3.97 17.83 -9.50
N VAL A 15 -4.23 16.70 -8.87
CA VAL A 15 -5.09 15.66 -9.42
C VAL A 15 -6.49 16.19 -9.22
N ASP A 16 -7.01 16.91 -10.21
CA ASP A 16 -8.40 17.35 -10.27
C ASP A 16 -9.31 16.13 -10.59
N ASP A 17 -9.16 14.99 -9.90
CA ASP A 17 -9.65 13.73 -10.46
C ASP A 17 -10.85 13.19 -9.69
N ASN A 18 -12.03 13.55 -10.19
CA ASN A 18 -13.25 12.76 -9.96
C ASN A 18 -12.97 11.26 -10.17
N ASN A 19 -12.07 10.90 -11.09
CA ASN A 19 -11.67 9.51 -11.34
C ASN A 19 -10.95 8.84 -10.16
N TRP A 20 -10.04 9.53 -9.46
CA TRP A 20 -9.38 8.96 -8.27
C TRP A 20 -10.37 8.79 -7.12
N VAL A 21 -11.25 9.78 -6.90
CA VAL A 21 -12.32 9.67 -5.90
C VAL A 21 -13.29 8.54 -6.25
N ASN A 22 -13.65 8.39 -7.54
CA ASN A 22 -14.51 7.31 -8.03
C ASN A 22 -13.84 5.95 -7.88
N PHE A 23 -12.54 5.84 -8.14
CA PHE A 23 -11.76 4.62 -7.89
C PHE A 23 -11.80 4.22 -6.42
N LEU A 24 -11.54 5.15 -5.50
CA LEU A 24 -11.63 4.89 -4.06
C LEU A 24 -13.07 4.50 -3.64
N ALA A 25 -14.09 5.13 -4.24
CA ALA A 25 -15.48 4.81 -3.98
C ALA A 25 -15.92 3.46 -4.58
N LEU A 26 -15.28 3.00 -5.66
CA LEU A 26 -15.47 1.65 -6.20
C LEU A 26 -14.88 0.62 -5.24
N LEU A 27 -13.60 0.79 -4.85
CA LEU A 27 -12.92 -0.16 -3.96
C LEU A 27 -13.60 -0.29 -2.60
N SER A 28 -14.15 0.80 -2.05
CA SER A 28 -14.84 0.77 -0.74
C SER A 28 -16.18 0.05 -0.74
N ARG A 29 -16.78 -0.22 -1.92
CA ARG A 29 -18.03 -0.99 -2.05
C ARG A 29 -17.80 -2.49 -2.14
N VAL A 30 -16.57 -2.91 -2.41
CA VAL A 30 -16.23 -4.33 -2.59
C VAL A 30 -15.88 -4.93 -1.24
N SER A 31 -16.71 -5.84 -0.75
CA SER A 31 -16.46 -6.59 0.49
C SER A 31 -15.81 -7.95 0.26
N ASP A 32 -15.95 -8.50 -0.94
CA ASP A 32 -15.40 -9.80 -1.34
C ASP A 32 -13.96 -9.65 -1.90
N PRO A 33 -12.95 -10.30 -1.29
CA PRO A 33 -11.58 -10.25 -1.78
C PRO A 33 -11.39 -10.79 -3.22
N SER A 34 -12.18 -11.77 -3.64
CA SER A 34 -12.08 -12.33 -5.00
C SER A 34 -12.53 -11.31 -6.04
N ALA A 35 -13.70 -10.68 -5.83
CA ALA A 35 -14.16 -9.58 -6.67
C ALA A 35 -13.17 -8.39 -6.70
N LEU A 36 -12.51 -8.08 -5.57
CA LEU A 36 -11.50 -7.03 -5.51
C LEU A 36 -10.27 -7.36 -6.37
N ASP A 37 -9.82 -8.61 -6.37
CA ASP A 37 -8.68 -9.06 -7.18
C ASP A 37 -8.98 -8.97 -8.68
N GLU A 38 -10.19 -9.35 -9.11
CA GLU A 38 -10.65 -9.23 -10.50
C GLU A 38 -10.68 -7.77 -10.98
N ILE A 39 -11.22 -6.86 -10.16
CA ILE A 39 -11.25 -5.43 -10.47
C ILE A 39 -9.82 -4.89 -10.62
N LEU A 40 -8.92 -5.20 -9.68
CA LEU A 40 -7.53 -4.77 -9.73
C LEU A 40 -6.76 -5.39 -10.90
N ALA A 41 -7.10 -6.60 -11.34
CA ALA A 41 -6.48 -7.23 -12.50
C ALA A 41 -6.76 -6.47 -13.82
N ILE A 42 -7.88 -5.75 -13.91
CA ILE A 42 -8.22 -4.91 -15.07
C ILE A 42 -7.59 -3.53 -14.96
N LEU A 43 -7.54 -2.97 -13.75
CA LEU A 43 -7.07 -1.59 -13.51
C LEU A 43 -5.54 -1.47 -13.42
N MET A 44 -4.83 -2.58 -13.25
CA MET A 44 -3.39 -2.59 -13.02
C MET A 44 -2.68 -3.55 -13.96
N THR A 45 -1.48 -3.15 -14.37
CA THR A 45 -0.52 -4.06 -14.99
C THR A 45 0.06 -5.04 -13.97
N LEU A 46 0.61 -6.16 -14.46
CA LEU A 46 1.30 -7.14 -13.63
C LEU A 46 2.49 -6.51 -12.88
N GLU A 47 3.21 -5.58 -13.51
CA GLU A 47 4.33 -4.88 -12.89
C GLU A 47 3.87 -3.99 -11.72
N GLU A 48 2.77 -3.25 -11.91
CA GLU A 48 2.21 -2.43 -10.84
C GLU A 48 1.70 -3.29 -9.68
N LYS A 49 1.04 -4.42 -9.97
CA LYS A 49 0.58 -5.37 -8.93
C LYS A 49 1.75 -5.89 -8.10
N ARG A 50 2.86 -6.27 -8.75
CA ARG A 50 4.11 -6.68 -8.08
C ARG A 50 4.71 -5.54 -7.27
N ALA A 51 4.77 -4.33 -7.84
CA ALA A 51 5.33 -3.17 -7.16
C ALA A 51 4.53 -2.77 -5.91
N ILE A 52 3.20 -2.90 -5.92
CA ILE A 52 2.37 -2.71 -4.73
C ILE A 52 2.65 -3.78 -3.68
N GLY A 53 2.78 -5.05 -4.09
CA GLY A 53 3.16 -6.16 -3.20
C GLY A 53 4.51 -5.92 -2.50
N ASP A 54 5.55 -5.57 -3.26
CA ASP A 54 6.87 -5.20 -2.74
C ASP A 54 6.75 -4.07 -1.69
N ARG A 55 5.99 -3.01 -2.03
CA ARG A 55 5.79 -1.86 -1.14
C ARG A 55 5.08 -2.27 0.14
N LEU A 56 4.03 -3.11 0.06
CA LEU A 56 3.33 -3.61 1.24
C LEU A 56 4.31 -4.35 2.17
N GLY A 57 5.08 -5.30 1.63
CA GLY A 57 6.06 -6.05 2.41
C GLY A 57 7.14 -5.16 3.06
N ILE A 58 7.64 -4.16 2.33
CA ILE A 58 8.59 -3.17 2.86
C ILE A 58 7.97 -2.40 4.03
N ILE A 59 6.76 -1.87 3.85
CA ILE A 59 6.07 -1.07 4.88
C ILE A 59 5.79 -1.91 6.12
N GLN A 60 5.33 -3.15 5.96
CA GLN A 60 5.10 -4.07 7.07
C GLN A 60 6.38 -4.35 7.87
N ALA A 61 7.49 -4.62 7.19
CA ALA A 61 8.77 -4.89 7.84
C ALA A 61 9.32 -3.66 8.57
N LEU A 62 9.20 -2.47 7.97
CA LEU A 62 9.59 -1.20 8.59
C LEU A 62 8.75 -0.90 9.84
N LEU A 63 7.43 -1.11 9.78
CA LEU A 63 6.54 -0.93 10.92
C LEU A 63 6.79 -1.96 12.04
N ALA A 64 7.23 -3.17 11.70
CA ALA A 64 7.59 -4.20 12.68
C ALA A 64 8.86 -3.83 13.48
N GLY A 65 9.80 -3.09 12.89
CA GLY A 65 10.98 -2.56 13.58
C GLY A 65 12.00 -3.61 14.03
N ARG A 66 11.96 -4.85 13.49
CA ARG A 66 12.80 -5.98 13.93
C ARG A 66 14.05 -6.19 13.08
N GLU A 67 14.09 -5.62 11.88
CA GLU A 67 15.13 -5.84 10.87
C GLU A 67 15.75 -4.52 10.41
N THR A 68 17.04 -4.54 10.11
CA THR A 68 17.72 -3.43 9.43
C THR A 68 17.23 -3.30 7.99
N HIS A 69 17.38 -2.11 7.38
CA HIS A 69 17.02 -1.90 5.97
C HIS A 69 17.71 -2.89 5.03
N ARG A 70 18.95 -3.30 5.34
CA ARG A 70 19.71 -4.27 4.56
C ARG A 70 19.12 -5.68 4.67
N GLN A 71 18.69 -6.10 5.87
CA GLN A 71 18.02 -7.38 6.09
C GLN A 71 16.67 -7.42 5.36
N ILE A 72 15.88 -6.36 5.45
CA ILE A 72 14.60 -6.23 4.72
C ILE A 72 14.84 -6.34 3.21
N ALA A 73 15.82 -5.60 2.68
CA ALA A 73 16.17 -5.63 1.27
C ALA A 73 16.56 -7.04 0.79
N ALA A 74 17.39 -7.74 1.56
CA ALA A 74 17.80 -9.11 1.25
C ALA A 74 16.63 -10.09 1.30
N ARG A 75 15.83 -10.07 2.38
CA ARG A 75 14.69 -10.99 2.57
C ARG A 75 13.60 -10.81 1.53
N LEU A 76 13.30 -9.56 1.15
CA LEU A 76 12.28 -9.24 0.14
C LEU A 76 12.82 -9.24 -1.30
N ASN A 77 14.11 -9.51 -1.50
CA ASN A 77 14.77 -9.43 -2.81
C ASN A 77 14.55 -8.08 -3.54
N VAL A 78 14.71 -6.98 -2.80
CA VAL A 78 14.55 -5.60 -3.30
C VAL A 78 15.82 -4.79 -3.03
N SER A 79 16.00 -3.67 -3.74
CA SER A 79 17.14 -2.78 -3.46
C SER A 79 17.00 -2.06 -2.12
N ILE A 80 18.12 -1.80 -1.45
CA ILE A 80 18.15 -0.99 -0.21
C ILE A 80 17.51 0.39 -0.46
N ALA A 81 17.69 0.96 -1.66
CA ALA A 81 17.06 2.22 -2.05
C ALA A 81 15.52 2.17 -2.08
N LYS A 82 14.90 1.02 -2.43
CA LYS A 82 13.44 0.84 -2.30
C LYS A 82 13.02 0.89 -0.82
N VAL A 83 13.78 0.23 0.07
CA VAL A 83 13.50 0.23 1.52
C VAL A 83 13.64 1.62 2.12
N THR A 84 14.71 2.35 1.80
CA THR A 84 14.93 3.73 2.26
C THR A 84 13.82 4.67 1.80
N ARG A 85 13.33 4.55 0.56
CA ARG A 85 12.16 5.31 0.09
C ARG A 85 10.89 4.98 0.88
N GLY A 86 10.65 3.70 1.16
CA GLY A 86 9.54 3.26 2.02
C GLY A 86 9.57 3.90 3.41
N ALA A 87 10.75 3.93 4.05
CA ALA A 87 10.93 4.56 5.36
C ALA A 87 10.63 6.07 5.33
N ASN A 88 10.97 6.75 4.23
CA ASN A 88 10.64 8.17 4.06
C ASN A 88 9.14 8.40 3.83
N PHE A 89 8.45 7.51 3.09
CA PHE A 89 7.00 7.61 2.91
C PHE A 89 6.22 7.49 4.22
N LEU A 90 6.66 6.62 5.15
CA LEU A 90 6.04 6.51 6.47
C LEU A 90 6.08 7.83 7.25
N LYS A 91 7.17 8.60 7.12
CA LYS A 91 7.29 9.92 7.76
C LYS A 91 6.33 10.96 7.18
N MET A 92 5.84 10.76 5.96
CA MET A 92 4.91 11.68 5.29
C MET A 92 3.45 11.48 5.72
N VAL A 93 3.13 10.37 6.41
CA VAL A 93 1.76 10.03 6.83
C VAL A 93 1.69 9.90 8.37
N PRO A 94 1.68 11.03 9.10
CA PRO A 94 1.85 11.04 10.57
C PRO A 94 0.71 10.37 11.35
N HIS A 95 -0.48 10.25 10.74
CA HIS A 95 -1.67 9.65 11.35
C HIS A 95 -2.05 8.31 10.72
N LEU A 96 -1.07 7.58 10.16
CA LEU A 96 -1.31 6.27 9.57
C LEU A 96 -1.87 5.31 10.63
N ASN A 97 -3.01 4.70 10.35
CA ASN A 97 -3.51 3.61 11.18
C ASN A 97 -2.68 2.33 10.90
N VAL A 98 -1.61 2.15 11.66
CA VAL A 98 -0.68 1.01 11.54
C VAL A 98 -1.35 -0.35 11.73
N SER A 99 -2.52 -0.42 12.39
CA SER A 99 -3.22 -1.69 12.59
C SER A 99 -3.73 -2.31 11.29
N LEU A 100 -3.95 -1.48 10.25
CA LEU A 100 -4.37 -1.93 8.92
C LEU A 100 -3.26 -2.70 8.18
N PHE A 101 -2.01 -2.52 8.59
CA PHE A 101 -0.85 -3.14 7.94
C PHE A 101 -0.38 -4.40 8.67
N LYS A 102 -1.04 -4.81 9.77
CA LYS A 102 -0.68 -6.06 10.45
C LYS A 102 -0.81 -7.22 9.47
N GLU A 103 0.12 -8.17 9.54
CA GLU A 103 0.05 -9.40 8.75
C GLU A 103 -1.30 -10.08 9.00
N THR A 104 -2.16 -10.08 7.98
CA THR A 104 -3.24 -11.06 7.92
C THR A 104 -2.57 -12.40 7.72
N LYS A 105 -2.72 -13.32 8.68
CA LYS A 105 -2.33 -14.70 8.47
C LYS A 105 -3.06 -15.18 7.21
N GLN A 106 -2.39 -15.24 6.08
CA GLN A 106 -2.90 -16.01 4.96
C GLN A 106 -2.94 -17.46 5.46
N GLY A 107 -4.15 -18.01 5.53
CA GLY A 107 -4.35 -19.43 5.70
C GLY A 107 -3.53 -20.14 4.64
N LYS A 108 -2.84 -21.21 5.06
CA LYS A 108 -2.26 -22.18 4.13
C LYS A 108 -3.34 -22.53 3.10
N ALA A 109 -3.12 -22.20 1.83
CA ALA A 109 -3.74 -22.95 0.76
C ALA A 109 -3.13 -24.36 0.86
N VAL A 110 -3.92 -25.28 1.44
CA VAL A 110 -3.74 -26.72 1.35
C VAL A 110 -4.25 -27.15 -0.02
#